data_AF-A0A4Y8CUL5-F1
#
_entry.id   AF-A0A4Y8CUL5-F1
#
_cell.length_a   1.000
_cell.length_b   1.000
_cell.length_c   1.000
_cell.angle_alpha   90.00
_cell.angle_beta   90.00
_cell.angle_gamma   90.00
#
_symmetry.space_group_name_H-M   'P 1'
#
loop_
_entity.id
_entity.type
_entity.pdbx_description
1 polymer ?
#
loop_
_entity_poly.entity_id
_entity_poly.type
_entity_poly.pdbx_seq_one_letter_code
_entity_poly.pdbx_strand_id
1 'polypeptide(L)'
;MSTMTRLSKTNPALAAKISQMALPLAPLVRLTTGQIHPSFPKKLLNFWLLTSAELDELAHFYHQRTPCQWTMHYPCPVYWDVDADLEVKRRRLGRFIGLRGCDTPVESVEDIERRVRQERVRRAEEDMFRNKNQWY
;
A
#
# COMPACT_ATOMS: atom_id res chain seq x y z
N MET A 1 -0.27 21.37 -31.51
CA MET A 1 -0.05 19.96 -31.10
C MET A 1 -0.50 19.80 -29.66
N SER A 2 -1.38 18.85 -29.35
CA SER A 2 -1.81 18.58 -27.97
C SER A 2 -0.59 18.21 -27.11
N THR A 3 -0.49 18.78 -25.91
CA THR A 3 0.67 18.68 -25.02
C THR A 3 1.03 17.22 -24.67
N MET A 4 0.03 16.36 -24.53
CA MET A 4 0.22 14.91 -24.32
C MET A 4 0.93 14.22 -25.49
N THR A 5 0.64 14.60 -26.73
CA THR A 5 1.22 13.98 -27.94
C THR A 5 2.69 14.34 -28.12
N ARG A 6 3.13 15.49 -27.58
CA ARG A 6 4.54 15.86 -27.57
C ARG A 6 5.28 15.10 -26.48
N LEU A 7 4.70 15.01 -25.28
CA LEU A 7 5.32 14.33 -24.15
C LEU A 7 5.50 12.83 -24.40
N SER A 8 4.54 12.17 -25.04
CA SER A 8 4.66 10.75 -25.39
C SER A 8 5.82 10.47 -26.36
N LYS A 9 6.16 11.43 -27.23
CA LYS A 9 7.30 11.32 -28.15
C LYS A 9 8.64 11.60 -27.48
N THR A 10 8.68 12.55 -26.54
CA THR A 10 9.94 12.97 -25.88
C THR A 10 10.28 12.12 -24.66
N ASN A 11 9.28 11.71 -23.87
CA ASN A 11 9.46 10.85 -22.69
C ASN A 11 8.24 9.91 -22.51
N PRO A 12 8.27 8.73 -23.15
CA PRO A 12 7.14 7.80 -23.10
C PRO A 12 6.87 7.26 -21.68
N ALA A 13 7.91 7.10 -20.85
CA ALA A 13 7.76 6.62 -19.48
C ALA A 13 6.99 7.61 -18.60
N LEU A 14 7.32 8.91 -18.69
CA LEU A 14 6.59 9.96 -17.98
C LEU A 14 5.14 10.07 -18.48
N ALA A 15 4.93 10.00 -19.78
CA ALA A 15 3.58 10.02 -20.36
C ALA A 15 2.72 8.84 -19.87
N ALA A 16 3.30 7.63 -19.81
CA ALA A 16 2.63 6.46 -19.26
C ALA A 16 2.31 6.65 -17.77
N LYS A 17 3.24 7.20 -16.98
CA LYS A 17 3.02 7.47 -15.55
C LYS A 17 1.91 8.50 -15.33
N ILE A 18 1.89 9.59 -16.09
CA ILE A 18 0.82 10.61 -16.00
C ILE A 18 -0.53 9.98 -16.36
N SER A 19 -0.57 9.14 -17.40
CA SER A 19 -1.79 8.42 -17.78
C SER A 19 -2.28 7.50 -16.67
N GLN A 20 -1.37 6.78 -16.00
CA GLN A 20 -1.67 5.98 -14.81
C GLN A 20 -2.21 6.87 -13.66
N MET A 21 -1.56 8.01 -13.38
CA MET A 21 -1.96 8.94 -12.32
C MET A 21 -3.32 9.60 -12.59
N ALA A 22 -3.72 9.71 -13.86
CA ALA A 22 -5.00 10.26 -14.26
C ALA A 22 -6.18 9.27 -14.15
N LEU A 23 -5.94 7.98 -13.86
CA LEU A 23 -6.99 6.97 -13.73
C LEU A 23 -8.02 7.39 -12.68
N PRO A 24 -9.33 7.37 -13.01
CA PRO A 24 -10.39 7.68 -12.07
C PRO A 24 -10.54 6.56 -11.03
N LEU A 25 -10.85 6.95 -9.79
CA LEU A 25 -11.16 6.02 -8.72
C LEU A 25 -12.68 5.99 -8.47
N ALA A 26 -13.23 4.79 -8.33
CA ALA A 26 -14.62 4.63 -7.95
C ALA A 26 -14.81 5.03 -6.47
N PRO A 27 -15.84 5.82 -6.15
CA PRO A 27 -16.09 6.24 -4.77
C PRO A 27 -16.58 5.08 -3.91
N LEU A 28 -16.08 5.00 -2.67
CA LEU A 28 -16.64 4.13 -1.64
C LEU A 28 -17.73 4.88 -0.86
N VAL A 29 -18.77 4.17 -0.44
CA VAL A 29 -19.86 4.71 0.38
C VAL A 29 -19.77 4.21 1.82
N ARG A 30 -20.18 5.04 2.76
CA ARG A 30 -20.32 4.64 4.17
C ARG A 30 -21.52 3.74 4.32
N LEU A 31 -21.36 2.61 5.01
CA LEU A 31 -22.44 1.61 5.15
C LEU A 31 -23.69 2.12 5.87
N THR A 32 -23.55 3.06 6.80
CA THR A 32 -24.68 3.55 7.60
C THR A 32 -25.52 4.61 6.89
N THR A 33 -24.90 5.49 6.10
CA THR A 33 -25.59 6.64 5.49
C THR A 33 -25.65 6.59 3.96
N GLY A 34 -24.87 5.70 3.33
CA GLY A 34 -24.70 5.68 1.88
C GLY A 34 -23.91 6.87 1.33
N GLN A 35 -23.37 7.75 2.17
CA GLN A 35 -22.65 8.95 1.75
C GLN A 35 -21.18 8.66 1.45
N ILE A 36 -20.60 9.49 0.59
CA ILE A 36 -19.17 9.48 0.24
C ILE A 36 -18.48 10.57 1.05
N HIS A 37 -17.28 10.28 1.56
CA HIS A 37 -16.48 11.30 2.24
C HIS A 37 -16.10 12.44 1.27
N PRO A 38 -16.22 13.73 1.64
CA PRO A 38 -15.92 14.86 0.74
C PRO A 38 -14.51 14.83 0.14
N SER A 39 -13.52 14.41 0.93
CA SER A 39 -12.12 14.30 0.50
C SER A 39 -11.78 12.94 -0.15
N PHE A 40 -12.76 12.11 -0.50
CA PHE A 40 -12.46 10.84 -1.17
C PHE A 40 -11.74 11.10 -2.50
N PRO A 41 -10.60 10.42 -2.77
CA PRO A 41 -9.79 10.72 -3.94
C PRO A 41 -10.50 10.34 -5.24
N LYS A 42 -10.63 11.31 -6.16
CA LYS A 42 -11.31 11.10 -7.45
C LYS A 42 -10.45 10.42 -8.51
N LYS A 43 -9.12 10.49 -8.36
CA LYS A 43 -8.12 9.91 -9.26
C LYS A 43 -6.97 9.31 -8.47
N LEU A 44 -6.18 8.46 -9.12
CA LEU A 44 -5.02 7.83 -8.49
C LEU A 44 -4.00 8.87 -8.00
N LEU A 45 -3.77 9.96 -8.74
CA LEU A 45 -2.93 11.06 -8.27
C LEU A 45 -3.43 11.66 -6.95
N ASN A 46 -4.73 11.96 -6.87
CA ASN A 46 -5.34 12.56 -5.68
C ASN A 46 -5.16 11.68 -4.45
N PHE A 47 -5.23 10.35 -4.61
CA PHE A 47 -4.95 9.40 -3.53
C PHE A 47 -3.52 9.56 -2.99
N TRP A 48 -2.52 9.65 -3.88
CA TRP A 48 -1.12 9.83 -3.48
C TRP A 48 -0.82 11.21 -2.86
N LEU A 49 -1.72 12.17 -3.02
CA LEU A 49 -1.61 13.50 -2.43
C LEU A 49 -2.33 13.65 -1.08
N LEU A 50 -3.06 12.62 -0.62
CA LEU A 50 -3.71 12.64 0.69
C LEU A 50 -2.68 12.84 1.80
N THR A 51 -3.01 13.73 2.73
CA THR A 51 -2.24 14.02 3.94
C THR A 51 -2.54 12.99 5.04
N SER A 52 -1.67 12.92 6.07
CA SER A 52 -1.87 12.01 7.21
C SER A 52 -3.23 12.24 7.89
N ALA A 53 -3.60 13.51 8.10
CA ALA A 53 -4.87 13.88 8.71
C ALA A 53 -6.08 13.47 7.85
N GLU A 54 -6.04 13.69 6.53
CA GLU A 54 -7.13 13.26 5.64
C GLU A 54 -7.28 11.74 5.61
N LEU A 55 -6.19 10.98 5.71
CA LEU A 55 -6.22 9.52 5.80
C LEU A 55 -6.90 9.07 7.11
N ASP A 56 -6.57 9.71 8.24
CA ASP A 56 -7.19 9.39 9.54
C ASP A 56 -8.69 9.71 9.56
N GLU A 57 -9.09 10.83 8.94
CA GLU A 57 -10.50 11.20 8.82
C GLU A 57 -11.26 10.25 7.89
N LEU A 58 -10.68 9.85 6.75
CA LEU A 58 -11.24 8.83 5.88
C LEU A 58 -11.41 7.50 6.61
N ALA A 59 -10.39 7.06 7.34
CA ALA A 59 -10.44 5.83 8.12
C ALA A 59 -11.49 5.89 9.24
N HIS A 60 -11.66 7.03 9.90
CA HIS A 60 -12.72 7.22 10.90
C HIS A 60 -14.11 7.18 10.25
N PHE A 61 -14.31 7.92 9.15
CA PHE A 61 -15.57 7.99 8.43
C PHE A 61 -16.07 6.60 7.97
N TYR A 62 -15.17 5.73 7.53
CA TYR A 62 -15.48 4.35 7.14
C TYR A 62 -15.35 3.32 8.27
N HIS A 63 -15.38 3.72 9.53
CA HIS A 63 -15.34 2.82 10.71
C HIS A 63 -14.08 1.93 10.78
N GLN A 64 -12.96 2.33 10.19
CA GLN A 64 -11.69 1.61 10.24
C GLN A 64 -10.79 2.11 11.39
N ARG A 65 -10.79 3.43 11.66
CA ARG A 65 -10.05 4.03 12.79
C ARG A 65 -10.75 3.87 14.14
N THR A 66 -12.07 3.91 14.13
CA THR A 66 -12.90 3.70 15.33
C THR A 66 -13.81 2.51 15.05
N PRO A 67 -13.28 1.27 15.20
CA PRO A 67 -14.03 0.08 14.83
C PRO A 67 -15.34 -0.05 15.60
N CYS A 68 -16.36 -0.59 14.92
CA CYS A 68 -17.68 -0.85 15.48
C CYS A 68 -18.32 -2.03 14.74
N GLN A 69 -19.60 -2.30 15.00
CA GLN A 69 -20.34 -3.39 14.35
C GLN A 69 -20.28 -3.37 12.81
N TRP A 70 -20.07 -2.21 12.18
CA TRP A 70 -20.04 -2.06 10.72
C TRP A 70 -18.68 -2.34 10.09
N THR A 71 -17.59 -2.37 10.87
CA THR A 71 -16.21 -2.45 10.33
C THR A 71 -16.01 -3.67 9.46
N MET A 72 -16.49 -4.83 9.92
CA MET A 72 -16.33 -6.11 9.23
C MET A 72 -17.27 -6.31 8.04
N HIS A 73 -18.20 -5.38 7.82
CA HIS A 73 -19.11 -5.41 6.66
C HIS A 73 -18.52 -4.72 5.43
N TYR A 74 -17.39 -4.03 5.56
CA TYR A 74 -16.68 -3.52 4.38
C TYR A 74 -15.94 -4.67 3.66
N PRO A 75 -15.72 -4.59 2.33
CA PRO A 75 -15.10 -5.67 1.57
C PRO A 75 -13.68 -6.04 2.00
N CYS A 76 -12.90 -5.05 2.45
CA CYS A 76 -11.48 -5.21 2.77
C CYS A 76 -11.13 -4.48 4.07
N PRO A 77 -11.65 -4.89 5.24
CA PRO A 77 -11.41 -4.18 6.49
C PRO A 77 -9.91 -4.15 6.82
N VAL A 78 -9.47 -3.08 7.47
CA VAL A 78 -8.09 -2.85 7.86
C VAL A 78 -7.98 -2.41 9.31
N TYR A 79 -6.92 -2.84 9.97
CA TYR A 79 -6.53 -2.27 11.26
C TYR A 79 -5.91 -0.89 11.04
N TRP A 80 -6.37 0.12 11.76
CA TRP A 80 -5.84 1.47 11.65
C TRP A 80 -4.98 1.85 12.86
N ASP A 81 -3.89 2.56 12.59
CA ASP A 81 -2.96 3.06 13.59
C ASP A 81 -2.72 4.53 13.27
N VAL A 82 -3.01 5.40 14.24
CA VAL A 82 -2.95 6.86 14.09
C VAL A 82 -1.49 7.34 14.15
N ASP A 83 -0.63 6.59 14.82
CA ASP A 83 0.78 6.95 14.99
C ASP A 83 1.66 6.38 13.86
N ALA A 84 1.08 5.59 12.95
CA ALA A 84 1.78 5.04 11.81
C ALA A 84 2.21 6.13 10.80
N ASP A 85 3.33 5.88 10.13
CA ASP A 85 3.84 6.75 9.07
C ASP A 85 2.85 6.92 7.90
N LEU A 86 2.97 8.04 7.20
CA LEU A 86 2.13 8.40 6.06
C LEU A 86 2.04 7.29 5.00
N GLU A 87 3.16 6.62 4.72
CA GLU A 87 3.19 5.54 3.73
C GLU A 87 2.39 4.31 4.20
N VAL A 88 2.48 3.96 5.49
CA VAL A 88 1.71 2.85 6.07
C VAL A 88 0.22 3.17 6.05
N LYS A 89 -0.17 4.40 6.42
CA LYS A 89 -1.57 4.85 6.33
C LYS A 89 -2.10 4.79 4.89
N ARG A 90 -1.29 5.23 3.91
CA ARG A 90 -1.64 5.14 2.48
C ARG A 90 -1.83 3.69 2.03
N ARG A 91 -0.93 2.77 2.41
CA ARG A 91 -1.07 1.34 2.09
C ARG A 91 -2.35 0.75 2.71
N ARG A 92 -2.60 1.01 3.98
CA ARG A 92 -3.82 0.54 4.66
C ARG A 92 -5.09 1.07 3.98
N LEU A 93 -5.17 2.37 3.69
CA LEU A 93 -6.31 2.94 2.98
C LEU A 93 -6.42 2.38 1.54
N GLY A 94 -5.29 2.26 0.84
CA GLY A 94 -5.22 1.72 -0.51
C GLY A 94 -5.77 0.29 -0.57
N ARG A 95 -5.37 -0.58 0.36
CA ARG A 95 -5.93 -1.92 0.51
C ARG A 95 -7.43 -1.88 0.81
N PHE A 96 -7.85 -1.00 1.72
CA PHE A 96 -9.26 -0.84 2.10
C PHE A 96 -10.17 -0.48 0.91
N ILE A 97 -9.70 0.38 0.01
CA ILE A 97 -10.45 0.79 -1.20
C ILE A 97 -10.16 -0.09 -2.44
N GLY A 98 -9.39 -1.18 -2.29
CA GLY A 98 -9.16 -2.16 -3.36
C GLY A 98 -8.03 -1.83 -4.34
N LEU A 99 -7.08 -0.97 -3.98
CA LEU A 99 -5.87 -0.73 -4.78
C LEU A 99 -4.88 -1.89 -4.63
N ARG A 100 -4.27 -2.30 -5.76
CA ARG A 100 -3.20 -3.31 -5.77
C ARG A 100 -1.87 -2.73 -5.28
N GLY A 101 -1.02 -3.60 -4.72
CA GLY A 101 0.32 -3.22 -4.25
C GLY A 101 0.30 -2.41 -2.94
N CYS A 102 -0.80 -2.50 -2.20
CA CYS A 102 -1.01 -1.80 -0.92
C CYS A 102 -1.04 -2.76 0.28
N ASP A 103 -0.60 -4.01 0.08
CA ASP A 103 -0.61 -5.04 1.12
C ASP A 103 0.34 -4.66 2.27
N THR A 104 -0.07 -5.02 3.50
CA THR A 104 0.68 -4.78 4.73
C THR A 104 0.61 -6.07 5.55
N PRO A 105 1.71 -6.57 6.15
CA PRO A 105 3.04 -5.96 6.26
C PRO A 105 3.86 -6.01 4.95
N VAL A 106 4.72 -5.01 4.75
CA VAL A 106 5.82 -5.08 3.78
C VAL A 106 7.08 -5.33 4.60
N GLU A 107 7.89 -6.30 4.19
CA GLU A 107 9.18 -6.56 4.85
C GLU A 107 10.03 -5.28 4.86
N SER A 108 10.50 -4.89 6.03
CA SER A 108 11.44 -3.79 6.14
C SER A 108 12.77 -4.18 5.50
N VAL A 109 13.59 -3.19 5.16
CA VAL A 109 14.95 -3.46 4.67
C VAL A 109 15.73 -4.25 5.73
N GLU A 110 15.54 -3.92 7.00
CA GLU A 110 16.12 -4.63 8.13
C GLU A 110 15.64 -6.09 8.22
N ASP A 111 14.36 -6.36 7.96
CA ASP A 111 13.83 -7.73 7.91
C ASP A 111 14.45 -8.52 6.77
N ILE A 112 14.58 -7.89 5.59
CA ILE A 112 15.23 -8.49 4.42
C ILE A 112 16.70 -8.80 4.73
N GLU A 113 17.44 -7.84 5.28
CA GLU A 113 18.85 -8.00 5.67
C GLU A 113 19.04 -9.08 6.73
N ARG A 114 18.16 -9.11 7.75
CA ARG A 114 18.18 -10.13 8.80
C ARG A 114 17.98 -11.52 8.20
N ARG A 115 17.00 -11.68 7.32
CA ARG A 115 16.73 -12.95 6.64
C ARG A 115 17.91 -13.38 5.77
N VAL A 116 18.48 -12.47 4.98
CA VAL A 116 19.67 -12.74 4.15
C VAL A 116 20.85 -13.18 5.01
N ARG A 117 21.07 -12.52 6.16
CA ARG A 117 22.14 -12.89 7.10
C ARG A 117 21.94 -14.29 7.68
N GLN A 118 20.73 -14.61 8.12
CA GLN A 118 20.38 -15.92 8.67
C GLN A 118 20.58 -17.04 7.63
N GLU A 119 20.15 -16.81 6.39
CA GLU A 119 20.32 -17.77 5.29
C GLU A 119 21.81 -18.02 4.98
N ARG A 120 22.65 -16.98 5.03
CA ARG A 120 24.11 -17.13 4.86
C ARG A 120 24.73 -17.99 5.95
N VAL A 121 24.32 -17.80 7.20
CA VAL A 121 24.81 -18.62 8.34
C VAL A 121 24.37 -20.07 8.17
N ARG A 122 23.09 -20.32 7.85
CA ARG A 122 22.57 -21.67 7.66
C ARG A 122 23.31 -22.42 6.55
N ARG A 123 23.57 -21.77 5.41
CA ARG A 123 24.36 -22.38 4.31
C ARG A 123 25.77 -22.74 4.74
N ALA A 124 26.44 -21.84 5.48
CA ALA A 124 27.78 -22.12 5.99
C ALA A 124 27.79 -23.31 6.97
N GLU A 125 26.76 -23.43 7.83
CA GLU A 125 26.58 -24.58 8.73
C GLU A 125 26.32 -25.89 7.97
N GLU A 126 25.45 -25.86 6.95
CA GLU A 126 25.17 -27.00 6.07
C GLU A 126 26.43 -27.47 5.32
N ASP A 127 27.22 -26.54 4.78
CA ASP A 127 28.48 -26.85 4.09
C ASP A 127 29.53 -27.44 5.05
N MET A 128 29.62 -26.89 6.27
CA MET A 128 30.49 -27.42 7.33
C MET A 128 30.10 -28.85 7.73
N PHE A 129 28.80 -29.12 7.84
CA PHE A 129 28.26 -30.44 8.18
C PHE A 129 28.48 -31.46 7.05
N ARG A 130 28.25 -31.05 5.80
CA ARG A 130 28.55 -31.86 4.60
C ARG A 130 30.03 -32.21 4.51
N ASN A 131 30.91 -31.22 4.70
CA ASN A 131 32.34 -31.45 4.68
C ASN A 131 32.71 -32.46 5.77
N LYS A 132 32.29 -32.27 7.03
CA LYS A 132 32.56 -33.23 8.12
C LYS A 132 32.09 -34.66 7.82
N ASN A 133 30.91 -34.82 7.23
CA ASN A 133 30.37 -36.14 6.88
C ASN A 133 31.10 -36.80 5.69
N GLN A 134 31.95 -36.09 4.97
CA GLN A 134 32.74 -36.65 3.87
C GLN A 134 34.05 -37.31 4.34
N TRP A 135 34.47 -37.08 5.60
CA TRP A 135 35.70 -37.62 6.20
C TRP A 135 35.43 -38.78 7.19
N TYR A 136 34.18 -39.21 7.32
CA TYR A 136 33.74 -40.42 8.03
C TYR A 136 33.19 -41.43 7.02
#